data_AF-A0A2V9ZC78-F1
#
_entry.id   AF-A0A2V9ZC78-F1
#
_cell.length_a   1.000
_cell.length_b   1.000
_cell.length_c   1.000
_cell.angle_alpha   90.00
_cell.angle_beta   90.00
_cell.angle_gamma   90.00
#
_symmetry.space_group_name_H-M   'P 1'
#
loop_
_entity.id
_entity.type
_entity.pdbx_description
1 polymer ?
#
loop_
_entity_poly.entity_id
_entity_poly.type
_entity_poly.pdbx_seq_one_letter_code
_entity_poly.pdbx_strand_id
1 'polypeptide(L)'
;MPVIADLQLTITPATGLYANRIPDSQSIASEKNDQGRNQIVLDFNSGDGVYARDMGTIFQWPTLAGTVLRRWQPSILPVPETIFSRATDWDDGGMPGAKFFQGCIISADSYNVAKTFQIESQDDHSFHTVYETPATFNQQAEIAFSCDPFIAHAARITSTDNVRWRIWKWRPVFQPYPESTTVWKTEMISFGMGWQHVRLLNIPYIAANAVTMTIIFDQQANMVISGQMPATASLIYPTKQKVIPSANKSKLIGFQATSTGPFRIFQEMLEVWVGIWGRTDSYTIVRPFGGRAAAGAEV
;
A
#
# COMPACT_ATOMS: atom_id res chain seq x y z
N MET A 1 11.95 39.40 25.12
CA MET A 1 12.25 38.04 25.56
C MET A 1 11.37 37.79 26.76
N PRO A 2 10.86 36.58 27.02
CA PRO A 2 10.12 36.35 28.26
C PRO A 2 11.03 36.69 29.45
N VAL A 3 10.65 37.75 30.16
CA VAL A 3 11.31 38.22 31.38
C VAL A 3 10.49 37.76 32.55
N ILE A 4 11.09 36.95 33.41
CA ILE A 4 10.52 36.52 34.68
C ILE A 4 11.01 37.51 35.73
N ALA A 5 10.19 38.52 35.98
CA ALA A 5 10.62 39.77 36.64
C ALA A 5 11.04 39.57 38.10
N ASP A 6 10.33 38.70 38.83
CA ASP A 6 10.63 38.32 40.22
C ASP A 6 11.98 37.58 40.34
N LEU A 7 12.34 36.79 39.32
CA LEU A 7 13.62 36.07 39.25
C LEU A 7 14.74 36.85 38.56
N GLN A 8 14.45 38.03 38.02
CA GLN A 8 15.36 38.80 37.16
C GLN A 8 15.95 37.94 36.03
N LEU A 9 15.18 36.96 35.55
CA LEU A 9 15.60 35.95 34.60
C LEU A 9 15.09 36.31 33.21
N THR A 10 15.99 36.37 32.24
CA THR A 10 15.66 36.46 30.82
C THR A 10 15.95 35.12 30.17
N ILE A 11 14.97 34.58 29.44
CA ILE A 11 15.11 33.34 28.67
C ILE A 11 14.99 33.68 27.19
N THR A 12 16.03 33.35 26.41
CA THR A 12 16.08 33.63 24.97
C THR A 12 16.18 32.33 24.18
N PRO A 13 15.07 31.80 23.69
CA PRO A 13 15.06 30.64 22.82
C PRO A 13 15.53 31.00 21.41
N ALA A 14 16.29 30.11 20.78
CA ALA A 14 16.87 30.35 19.46
C ALA A 14 17.06 29.05 18.67
N THR A 15 17.20 29.18 17.35
CA THR A 15 17.46 28.09 16.40
C THR A 15 18.59 28.53 15.45
N GLY A 16 19.07 27.62 14.61
CA GLY A 16 20.18 27.85 13.68
C GLY A 16 21.47 28.24 14.41
N LEU A 17 21.87 27.47 15.43
CA LEU A 17 23.05 27.74 16.26
C LEU A 17 23.06 29.17 16.85
N TYR A 18 21.93 29.58 17.44
CA TYR A 18 21.69 30.92 18.00
C TYR A 18 21.61 32.07 17.00
N ALA A 19 21.66 31.82 15.69
CA ALA A 19 21.50 32.86 14.67
C ALA A 19 20.06 33.37 14.56
N ASN A 20 19.07 32.51 14.81
CA ASN A 20 17.65 32.84 14.69
C ASN A 20 16.99 32.85 16.07
N ARG A 21 16.83 34.03 16.67
CA ARG A 21 16.07 34.16 17.93
C ARG A 21 14.59 33.96 17.66
N ILE A 22 13.91 33.19 18.52
CA ILE A 22 12.46 33.05 18.44
C ILE A 22 11.85 34.38 18.93
N PRO A 23 10.97 35.03 18.15
CA PRO A 23 10.36 36.29 18.53
C PRO A 23 9.56 36.21 19.84
N ASP A 24 9.52 37.33 20.56
CA ASP A 24 8.74 37.45 21.80
C ASP A 24 7.24 37.27 21.57
N SER A 25 6.74 37.71 20.41
CA SER A 25 5.35 37.50 20.00
C SER A 25 4.98 36.03 19.81
N GLN A 26 5.98 35.16 19.70
CA GLN A 26 5.82 33.72 19.51
C GLN A 26 6.18 32.93 20.77
N SER A 27 6.53 33.58 21.88
CA SER A 27 6.96 32.92 23.10
C SER A 27 6.24 33.47 24.32
N ILE A 28 5.56 32.58 25.05
CA ILE A 28 4.83 32.92 26.27
C ILE A 28 5.43 32.11 27.41
N ALA A 29 5.84 32.78 28.48
CA ALA A 29 6.26 32.10 29.70
C ALA A 29 5.09 31.98 30.66
N SER A 30 4.84 30.75 31.11
CA SER A 30 3.92 30.45 32.20
C SER A 30 4.73 29.98 33.41
N GLU A 31 4.41 30.51 34.58
CA GLU A 31 5.11 30.19 35.82
C GLU A 31 4.18 29.51 36.83
N LYS A 32 4.69 28.47 37.49
CA LYS A 32 4.05 27.79 38.61
C LYS A 32 5.04 27.68 39.76
N ASN A 33 4.64 28.13 40.95
CA ASN A 33 5.40 27.85 42.18
C ASN A 33 4.85 26.58 42.83
N ASP A 34 5.73 25.61 43.08
CA ASP A 34 5.39 24.35 43.76
C ASP A 34 6.56 23.93 44.65
N GLN A 35 6.27 23.55 45.90
CA GLN A 35 7.28 23.13 46.90
C GLN A 35 8.48 24.11 47.03
N GLY A 36 8.24 25.42 46.93
CA GLY A 36 9.28 26.44 47.01
C GLY A 36 10.22 26.48 45.79
N ARG A 37 9.75 26.02 44.63
CA ARG A 37 10.48 26.08 43.35
C ARG A 37 9.60 26.68 42.26
N ASN A 38 10.17 27.55 41.45
CA ASN A 38 9.50 28.07 40.26
C ASN A 38 9.74 27.10 39.09
N GLN A 39 8.65 26.59 38.52
CA GLN A 39 8.63 25.90 37.24
C GLN A 39 8.18 26.90 36.18
N ILE A 40 9.03 27.11 35.17
CA ILE A 40 8.73 27.99 34.04
C ILE A 40 8.53 27.10 32.82
N VAL A 41 7.37 27.22 32.17
CA VAL A 41 7.06 26.58 30.90
C VAL A 41 7.06 27.66 29.83
N LEU A 42 7.90 27.47 28.82
CA LEU A 42 7.98 28.35 27.67
C LEU A 42 7.19 27.71 26.54
N ASP A 43 6.04 28.29 26.25
CA ASP A 43 5.16 27.87 25.16
C ASP A 43 5.49 28.67 23.90
N PHE A 44 5.43 28.00 22.74
CA PHE A 44 5.76 28.58 21.46
C PHE A 44 4.55 28.54 20.53
N ASN A 45 4.22 29.68 19.91
CA ASN A 45 3.11 29.80 18.97
C ASN A 45 1.78 29.23 19.51
N SER A 46 1.47 29.49 20.79
CA SER A 46 0.24 28.99 21.44
C SER A 46 0.10 27.46 21.40
N GLY A 47 1.19 26.73 21.58
CA GLY A 47 1.24 25.27 21.57
C GLY A 47 1.68 24.64 20.25
N ASP A 48 1.68 25.37 19.14
CA ASP A 48 2.07 24.84 17.81
C ASP A 48 3.56 24.51 17.71
N GLY A 49 4.39 25.06 18.60
CA GLY A 49 5.83 24.84 18.59
C GLY A 49 6.55 25.67 17.51
N VAL A 50 7.80 25.30 17.25
CA VAL A 50 8.64 25.91 16.21
C VAL A 50 9.29 24.80 15.39
N TYR A 51 9.13 24.84 14.07
CA TYR A 51 9.80 23.91 13.17
C TYR A 51 11.26 24.30 12.96
N ALA A 52 12.17 23.58 13.60
CA ALA A 52 13.61 23.80 13.49
C ALA A 52 14.39 22.49 13.49
N ARG A 53 15.65 22.55 13.04
CA ARG A 53 16.58 21.41 13.06
C ARG A 53 17.38 21.30 14.37
N ASP A 54 17.40 22.39 15.13
CA ASP A 54 18.12 22.51 16.38
C ASP A 54 17.30 23.38 17.35
N MET A 55 17.72 23.36 18.61
CA MET A 55 17.17 24.24 19.63
C MET A 55 18.28 24.68 20.57
N GLY A 56 18.39 26.00 20.72
CA GLY A 56 19.24 26.66 21.70
C GLY A 56 18.40 27.47 22.67
N THR A 57 18.92 27.69 23.87
CA THR A 57 18.32 28.61 24.83
C THR A 57 19.41 29.31 25.61
N ILE A 58 19.35 30.64 25.65
CA ILE A 58 20.24 31.46 26.45
C ILE A 58 19.48 31.87 27.71
N PHE A 59 20.07 31.59 28.87
CA PHE A 59 19.55 32.06 30.15
C PHE A 59 20.46 33.14 30.70
N GLN A 60 19.87 34.25 31.15
CA GLN A 60 20.62 35.38 31.69
C GLN A 60 19.95 35.93 32.93
N TRP A 61 20.70 36.06 34.02
CA TRP A 61 20.27 36.69 35.28
C TRP A 61 21.47 37.33 36.00
N PRO A 62 21.28 38.36 36.84
CA PRO A 62 22.35 38.94 37.65
C PRO A 62 22.89 37.93 38.69
N THR A 63 24.20 37.94 38.93
CA THR A 63 24.84 37.05 39.91
C THR A 63 24.31 37.23 41.35
N LEU A 64 23.81 38.42 41.66
CA LEU A 64 23.24 38.77 42.97
C LEU A 64 21.74 38.43 43.10
N ALA A 65 21.08 37.94 42.05
CA ALA A 65 19.64 37.65 42.07
C ALA A 65 19.29 36.39 42.92
N GLY A 66 20.27 35.54 43.24
CA GLY A 66 20.03 34.27 43.94
C GLY A 66 19.32 33.20 43.10
N THR A 67 19.03 33.49 41.82
CA THR A 67 18.41 32.57 40.86
C THR A 67 19.37 31.43 40.51
N VAL A 68 18.87 30.19 40.55
CA VAL A 68 19.64 28.98 40.22
C VAL A 68 18.86 28.14 39.22
N LEU A 69 19.45 27.90 38.03
CA LEU A 69 18.91 26.96 37.05
C LEU A 69 19.17 25.53 37.52
N ARG A 70 18.14 24.84 38.00
CA ARG A 70 18.23 23.45 38.47
C ARG A 70 18.00 22.42 37.38
N ARG A 71 17.07 22.71 36.48
CA ARG A 71 16.68 21.81 35.39
C ARG A 71 16.33 22.65 34.18
N TRP A 72 16.85 22.24 33.05
CA TRP A 72 16.37 22.63 31.74
C TRP A 72 15.92 21.37 31.02
N GLN A 73 14.72 21.40 30.45
CA GLN A 73 14.16 20.29 29.70
C GLN A 73 13.59 20.79 28.38
N PRO A 74 14.16 20.39 27.24
CA PRO A 74 13.54 20.62 25.95
C PRO A 74 12.32 19.70 25.76
N SER A 75 11.26 20.21 25.13
CA SER A 75 10.17 19.40 24.56
C SER A 75 10.33 19.39 23.05
N ILE A 76 10.49 18.21 22.46
CA ILE A 76 10.76 18.06 21.03
C ILE A 76 9.83 16.99 20.48
N LEU A 77 9.08 17.35 19.43
CA LEU A 77 8.34 16.40 18.63
C LEU A 77 9.12 16.16 17.33
N PRO A 78 9.66 14.95 17.08
CA PRO A 78 10.34 14.67 15.84
C PRO A 78 9.36 14.71 14.68
N VAL A 79 9.79 15.31 13.58
CA VAL A 79 9.06 15.35 12.31
C VAL A 79 9.95 14.80 11.20
N PRO A 80 9.37 14.29 10.10
CA PRO A 80 10.14 13.84 8.96
C PRO A 80 11.07 14.93 8.43
N GLU A 81 12.22 14.51 7.92
CA GLU A 81 13.16 15.41 7.27
C GLU A 81 12.56 16.06 6.02
N THR A 82 13.02 17.27 5.71
CA THR A 82 12.71 17.91 4.43
C THR A 82 13.61 17.33 3.35
N ILE A 83 13.00 16.69 2.36
CA ILE A 83 13.67 16.09 1.19
C ILE A 83 13.30 16.86 -0.08
N PHE A 84 14.02 16.58 -1.16
CA PHE A 84 13.72 17.10 -2.50
C PHE A 84 13.31 15.94 -3.41
N SER A 85 14.29 15.12 -3.78
CA SER A 85 14.14 14.08 -4.80
C SER A 85 14.36 12.66 -4.27
N ARG A 86 14.52 12.49 -2.95
CA ARG A 86 14.68 11.17 -2.33
C ARG A 86 13.39 10.36 -2.54
N ALA A 87 13.53 9.19 -3.16
CA ALA A 87 12.43 8.24 -3.28
C ALA A 87 12.08 7.64 -1.91
N THR A 88 10.83 7.23 -1.74
CA THR A 88 10.44 6.42 -0.57
C THR A 88 11.05 5.02 -0.67
N ASP A 89 11.08 4.29 0.45
CA ASP A 89 11.37 2.87 0.40
C ASP A 89 10.24 2.13 -0.35
N TRP A 90 10.56 0.93 -0.82
CA TRP A 90 9.59 0.02 -1.42
C TRP A 90 8.56 -0.42 -0.37
N ASP A 91 7.27 -0.34 -0.70
CA ASP A 91 6.17 -0.76 0.17
C ASP A 91 5.24 -1.70 -0.60
N ASP A 92 4.97 -2.85 0.02
CA ASP A 92 4.00 -3.83 -0.43
C ASP A 92 2.63 -3.60 0.24
N GLY A 93 2.45 -2.48 0.95
CA GLY A 93 1.23 -2.16 1.68
C GLY A 93 0.80 -3.22 2.69
N GLY A 94 1.76 -4.02 3.19
CA GLY A 94 1.53 -5.07 4.18
C GLY A 94 0.91 -6.36 3.63
N MET A 95 0.88 -6.55 2.31
CA MET A 95 0.38 -7.78 1.68
C MET A 95 1.44 -8.36 0.74
N PRO A 96 1.98 -9.57 0.94
CA PRO A 96 2.86 -10.18 -0.04
C PRO A 96 2.09 -10.60 -1.31
N GLY A 97 2.79 -10.72 -2.44
CA GLY A 97 2.24 -11.16 -3.73
C GLY A 97 1.84 -10.01 -4.66
N ALA A 98 1.40 -10.38 -5.86
CA ALA A 98 1.01 -9.45 -6.92
C ALA A 98 -0.22 -8.62 -6.54
N LYS A 99 -0.21 -7.36 -6.98
CA LYS A 99 -1.26 -6.39 -6.67
C LYS A 99 -1.67 -5.63 -7.89
N PHE A 100 -2.94 -5.29 -7.94
CA PHE A 100 -3.49 -4.37 -8.92
C PHE A 100 -3.51 -2.97 -8.32
N PHE A 101 -2.45 -2.20 -8.56
CA PHE A 101 -2.31 -0.82 -8.08
C PHE A 101 -3.25 0.11 -8.84
N GLN A 102 -3.89 1.02 -8.12
CA GLN A 102 -4.85 1.99 -8.69
C GLN A 102 -4.54 3.44 -8.29
N GLY A 103 -3.61 3.64 -7.35
CA GLY A 103 -3.25 4.96 -6.87
C GLY A 103 -2.52 4.93 -5.53
N CYS A 104 -2.50 6.07 -4.86
CA CYS A 104 -1.87 6.22 -3.56
C CYS A 104 -2.53 7.31 -2.73
N ILE A 105 -2.30 7.27 -1.42
CA ILE A 105 -2.68 8.33 -0.48
C ILE A 105 -1.42 8.80 0.22
N ILE A 106 -1.18 10.11 0.21
CA ILE A 106 0.05 10.71 0.72
C ILE A 106 -0.29 11.74 1.79
N SER A 107 0.33 11.59 2.95
CA SER A 107 0.39 12.63 3.99
C SER A 107 1.73 13.34 3.91
N ALA A 108 1.71 14.60 3.46
CA ALA A 108 2.92 15.38 3.20
C ALA A 108 2.70 16.88 3.46
N ASP A 109 3.80 17.63 3.43
CA ASP A 109 3.86 19.10 3.45
C ASP A 109 4.79 19.56 2.33
N SER A 110 4.31 20.38 1.41
CA SER A 110 5.09 20.96 0.31
C SER A 110 5.28 22.46 0.48
N TYR A 111 4.99 22.99 1.68
CA TYR A 111 5.05 24.41 2.02
C TYR A 111 4.19 25.27 1.09
N ASN A 112 3.02 24.75 0.69
CA ASN A 112 2.14 25.36 -0.30
C ASN A 112 2.78 25.58 -1.68
N VAL A 113 3.85 24.85 -2.00
CA VAL A 113 4.46 24.85 -3.35
C VAL A 113 3.98 23.62 -4.10
N ALA A 114 3.61 23.79 -5.36
CA ALA A 114 3.08 22.72 -6.19
C ALA A 114 4.16 21.64 -6.44
N LYS A 115 3.83 20.38 -6.14
CA LYS A 115 4.72 19.22 -6.14
C LYS A 115 4.24 18.18 -7.16
N THR A 116 5.18 17.64 -7.92
CA THR A 116 5.01 16.54 -8.87
C THR A 116 5.83 15.33 -8.44
N PHE A 117 5.27 14.16 -8.66
CA PHE A 117 5.87 12.87 -8.36
C PHE A 117 5.19 11.79 -9.20
N GLN A 118 5.77 10.61 -9.21
CA GLN A 118 5.27 9.43 -9.91
C GLN A 118 5.41 8.19 -9.04
N ILE A 119 4.68 7.13 -9.39
CA ILE A 119 4.81 5.82 -8.74
C ILE A 119 5.77 4.97 -9.58
N GLU A 120 6.72 4.32 -8.94
CA GLU A 120 7.65 3.38 -9.58
C GLU A 120 7.27 1.95 -9.16
N SER A 121 7.20 1.04 -10.13
CA SER A 121 6.96 -0.38 -9.95
C SER A 121 8.26 -1.12 -9.57
N GLN A 122 8.20 -2.02 -8.59
CA GLN A 122 9.38 -2.82 -8.19
C GLN A 122 9.77 -3.84 -9.26
N ASP A 123 8.79 -4.38 -9.99
CA ASP A 123 8.99 -5.56 -10.83
C ASP A 123 9.77 -5.26 -12.11
N ASP A 124 9.56 -4.06 -12.67
CA ASP A 124 10.10 -3.65 -13.96
C ASP A 124 10.70 -2.23 -13.95
N HIS A 125 10.68 -1.54 -12.80
CA HIS A 125 11.12 -0.15 -12.66
C HIS A 125 10.41 0.83 -13.58
N SER A 126 9.23 0.47 -14.09
CA SER A 126 8.43 1.39 -14.89
C SER A 126 7.84 2.49 -14.01
N PHE A 127 7.68 3.68 -14.60
CA PHE A 127 7.10 4.84 -13.93
C PHE A 127 5.66 5.03 -14.37
N HIS A 128 4.77 5.18 -13.40
CA HIS A 128 3.35 5.39 -13.57
C HIS A 128 3.00 6.82 -13.18
N THR A 129 2.39 7.53 -14.13
CA THR A 129 1.95 8.90 -13.92
C THR A 129 0.82 8.92 -12.90
N VAL A 130 0.96 9.80 -11.92
CA VAL A 130 -0.07 10.05 -10.92
C VAL A 130 -0.94 11.21 -11.39
N TYR A 131 -2.24 10.97 -11.49
CA TYR A 131 -3.20 12.00 -11.82
C TYR A 131 -3.31 13.02 -10.68
N GLU A 132 -3.98 14.15 -10.91
CA GLU A 132 -4.12 15.22 -9.90
C GLU A 132 -2.79 15.85 -9.43
N THR A 133 -1.68 15.61 -10.15
CA THR A 133 -0.40 16.31 -9.98
C THR A 133 -0.21 17.38 -11.08
N PRO A 134 0.43 18.52 -10.80
CA PRO A 134 1.03 18.93 -9.53
C PRO A 134 0.00 19.23 -8.43
N ALA A 135 0.33 18.86 -7.19
CA ALA A 135 -0.50 19.08 -6.02
C ALA A 135 0.21 19.94 -4.97
N THR A 136 -0.55 20.73 -4.21
CA THR A 136 -0.02 21.50 -3.07
C THR A 136 -0.43 20.83 -1.77
N PHE A 137 0.51 20.69 -0.85
CA PHE A 137 0.26 20.20 0.50
C PHE A 137 0.53 21.34 1.49
N ASN A 138 -0.48 21.69 2.27
CA ASN A 138 -0.41 22.73 3.28
C ASN A 138 -0.24 22.10 4.67
N GLN A 139 0.93 22.25 5.29
CA GLN A 139 1.26 21.54 6.53
C GLN A 139 1.10 20.02 6.33
N GLN A 140 0.71 19.26 7.36
CA GLN A 140 0.51 17.83 7.25
C GLN A 140 -0.86 17.50 6.60
N ALA A 141 -0.98 17.74 5.30
CA ALA A 141 -2.19 17.44 4.53
C ALA A 141 -2.16 15.99 4.00
N GLU A 142 -3.32 15.32 4.00
CA GLU A 142 -3.50 14.01 3.36
C GLU A 142 -4.31 14.17 2.06
N ILE A 143 -3.76 13.69 0.94
CA ILE A 143 -4.40 13.77 -0.38
C ILE A 143 -4.36 12.39 -1.03
N ALA A 144 -5.48 12.02 -1.65
CA ALA A 144 -5.63 10.80 -2.45
C ALA A 144 -5.40 11.09 -3.93
N PHE A 145 -4.70 10.18 -4.59
CA PHE A 145 -4.35 10.26 -5.99
C PHE A 145 -4.68 8.94 -6.70
N SER A 146 -5.01 9.04 -7.98
CA SER A 146 -5.23 7.90 -8.85
C SER A 146 -4.16 7.81 -9.95
N CYS A 147 -4.06 6.66 -10.61
CA CYS A 147 -3.18 6.45 -11.77
C CYS A 147 -3.77 5.44 -12.75
N ASP A 148 -3.17 5.31 -13.92
CA ASP A 148 -3.41 4.15 -14.78
C ASP A 148 -3.07 2.87 -14.01
N PRO A 149 -3.99 1.89 -13.91
CA PRO A 149 -3.72 0.71 -13.11
C PRO A 149 -2.59 -0.15 -13.68
N PHE A 150 -1.81 -0.74 -12.77
CA PHE A 150 -0.68 -1.60 -13.12
C PHE A 150 -0.53 -2.75 -12.12
N ILE A 151 0.29 -3.74 -12.48
CA ILE A 151 0.54 -4.91 -11.64
C ILE A 151 1.97 -4.85 -11.14
N ALA A 152 2.16 -4.97 -9.82
CA ALA A 152 3.48 -5.08 -9.20
C ALA A 152 3.41 -5.81 -7.85
N HIS A 153 4.56 -6.21 -7.29
CA HIS A 153 4.64 -6.76 -5.93
C HIS A 153 4.84 -5.67 -4.87
N ALA A 154 5.56 -4.60 -5.20
CA ALA A 154 5.64 -3.39 -4.39
C ALA A 154 5.78 -2.18 -5.30
N ALA A 155 5.57 -1.01 -4.71
CA ALA A 155 5.80 0.25 -5.38
C ALA A 155 6.53 1.23 -4.47
N ARG A 156 6.97 2.35 -5.01
CA ARG A 156 7.45 3.50 -4.25
C ARG A 156 7.10 4.79 -4.94
N ILE A 157 7.22 5.91 -4.23
CA ILE A 157 7.05 7.24 -4.81
C ILE A 157 8.41 7.84 -5.12
N THR A 158 8.53 8.39 -6.32
CA THR A 158 9.72 9.11 -6.78
C THR A 158 9.34 10.52 -7.21
N SER A 159 10.10 11.50 -6.75
CA SER A 159 9.92 12.90 -7.16
C SER A 159 10.28 13.09 -8.63
N THR A 160 9.50 13.90 -9.35
CA THR A 160 9.80 14.29 -10.73
C THR A 160 10.23 15.76 -10.84
N ASP A 161 10.29 16.47 -9.72
CA ASP A 161 10.78 17.84 -9.61
C ASP A 161 11.81 18.02 -8.49
N ASN A 162 12.25 19.27 -8.33
CA ASN A 162 13.14 19.74 -7.27
C ASN A 162 12.39 20.58 -6.22
N VAL A 163 11.10 20.31 -5.99
CA VAL A 163 10.33 20.98 -4.95
C VAL A 163 10.54 20.25 -3.62
N ARG A 164 10.88 21.02 -2.58
CA ARG A 164 11.05 20.47 -1.24
C ARG A 164 9.72 20.00 -0.65
N TRP A 165 9.75 18.94 0.11
CA TRP A 165 8.58 18.39 0.79
C TRP A 165 8.99 17.54 1.99
N ARG A 166 8.04 17.25 2.86
CA ARG A 166 8.14 16.29 3.96
C ARG A 166 7.05 15.25 3.79
N ILE A 167 7.38 13.97 3.97
CA ILE A 167 6.42 12.88 3.84
C ILE A 167 6.32 12.20 5.21
N TRP A 168 5.12 12.16 5.77
CA TRP A 168 4.85 11.41 7.00
C TRP A 168 4.42 9.98 6.68
N LYS A 169 3.61 9.84 5.63
CA LYS A 169 3.05 8.55 5.25
C LYS A 169 2.77 8.55 3.77
N TRP A 170 3.08 7.44 3.14
CA TRP A 170 2.49 7.08 1.87
C TRP A 170 1.77 5.75 2.04
N ARG A 171 0.67 5.56 1.31
CA ARG A 171 -0.13 4.35 1.36
C ARG A 171 -0.53 3.96 -0.05
N PRO A 172 -0.03 2.84 -0.59
CA PRO A 172 -0.50 2.35 -1.87
C PRO A 172 -1.97 1.93 -1.78
N VAL A 173 -2.72 2.17 -2.86
CA VAL A 173 -4.12 1.75 -3.01
C VAL A 173 -4.16 0.66 -4.09
N PHE A 174 -4.57 -0.54 -3.70
CA PHE A 174 -4.57 -1.71 -4.58
C PHE A 174 -5.62 -2.75 -4.19
N GLN A 175 -5.81 -3.72 -5.08
CA GLN A 175 -6.49 -4.99 -4.80
C GLN A 175 -5.51 -6.16 -4.93
N PRO A 176 -5.69 -7.26 -4.17
CA PRO A 176 -4.95 -8.50 -4.39
C PRO A 176 -5.10 -8.97 -5.83
N TYR A 177 -4.03 -9.49 -6.42
CA TYR A 177 -4.04 -9.93 -7.81
C TYR A 177 -3.36 -11.31 -7.94
N PRO A 178 -3.88 -12.25 -8.74
CA PRO A 178 -3.29 -13.58 -8.82
C PRO A 178 -1.87 -13.56 -9.37
N GLU A 179 -1.03 -14.50 -8.91
CA GLU A 179 0.32 -14.61 -9.45
C GLU A 179 0.37 -15.14 -10.87
N SER A 180 1.45 -14.75 -11.55
CA SER A 180 1.74 -15.19 -12.90
C SER A 180 2.49 -16.52 -12.91
N THR A 181 1.96 -17.53 -13.59
CA THR A 181 2.60 -18.84 -13.73
C THR A 181 2.45 -19.42 -15.14
N THR A 182 3.28 -20.39 -15.49
CA THR A 182 3.18 -21.16 -16.76
C THR A 182 2.43 -22.48 -16.58
N VAL A 183 2.23 -22.91 -15.34
CA VAL A 183 1.50 -24.13 -14.98
C VAL A 183 0.69 -23.86 -13.72
N TRP A 184 -0.59 -24.20 -13.77
CA TRP A 184 -1.48 -24.13 -12.61
C TRP A 184 -2.28 -25.42 -12.53
N LYS A 185 -2.49 -25.97 -11.33
CA LYS A 185 -3.14 -27.27 -11.13
C LYS A 185 -3.91 -27.33 -9.82
N THR A 186 -5.12 -27.90 -9.85
CA THR A 186 -5.89 -28.22 -8.63
C THR A 186 -5.55 -29.60 -8.09
N GLU A 187 -5.90 -29.81 -6.81
CA GLU A 187 -6.19 -31.15 -6.30
C GLU A 187 -7.39 -31.78 -7.04
N MET A 188 -7.47 -33.10 -7.02
CA MET A 188 -8.63 -33.83 -7.55
C MET A 188 -9.71 -33.95 -6.48
N ILE A 189 -10.95 -33.59 -6.81
CA ILE A 189 -12.05 -33.54 -5.84
C ILE A 189 -13.33 -34.21 -6.37
N SER A 190 -14.15 -34.70 -5.45
CA SER A 190 -15.44 -35.34 -5.76
C SER A 190 -16.60 -34.35 -5.89
N PHE A 191 -16.40 -33.07 -5.53
CA PHE A 191 -17.47 -32.07 -5.41
C PHE A 191 -18.65 -32.51 -4.51
N GLY A 192 -18.43 -33.48 -3.62
CA GLY A 192 -19.51 -34.09 -2.83
C GLY A 192 -20.44 -35.00 -3.64
N MET A 193 -20.07 -35.34 -4.88
CA MET A 193 -20.84 -36.16 -5.80
C MET A 193 -20.19 -37.55 -6.00
N GLY A 194 -21.01 -38.53 -6.39
CA GLY A 194 -20.53 -39.86 -6.77
C GLY A 194 -19.95 -39.87 -8.18
N TRP A 195 -20.60 -40.59 -9.10
CA TRP A 195 -20.29 -40.46 -10.53
C TRP A 195 -20.76 -39.10 -11.03
N GLN A 196 -19.84 -38.33 -11.63
CA GLN A 196 -20.08 -36.95 -12.03
C GLN A 196 -19.45 -36.60 -13.38
N HIS A 197 -19.88 -35.47 -13.94
CA HIS A 197 -19.34 -34.90 -15.17
C HIS A 197 -19.25 -33.37 -15.09
N VAL A 198 -18.35 -32.80 -15.89
CA VAL A 198 -18.24 -31.35 -16.09
C VAL A 198 -18.94 -31.01 -17.39
N ARG A 199 -19.94 -30.13 -17.36
CA ARG A 199 -20.64 -29.69 -18.57
C ARG A 199 -19.95 -28.53 -19.26
N LEU A 200 -19.41 -27.62 -18.47
CA LEU A 200 -18.92 -26.32 -18.91
C LEU A 200 -18.00 -25.72 -17.85
N LEU A 201 -17.00 -24.97 -18.31
CA LEU A 201 -16.18 -24.09 -17.49
C LEU A 201 -16.26 -22.68 -18.08
N ASN A 202 -16.47 -21.67 -17.23
CA ASN A 202 -16.20 -20.28 -17.57
C ASN A 202 -14.96 -19.85 -16.80
N ILE A 203 -13.85 -19.71 -17.51
CA ILE A 203 -12.54 -19.43 -16.91
C ILE A 203 -12.16 -17.98 -17.22
N PRO A 204 -12.11 -17.10 -16.23
CA PRO A 204 -11.49 -15.78 -16.33
C PRO A 204 -9.96 -15.92 -16.25
N TYR A 205 -9.27 -15.41 -17.26
CA TYR A 205 -7.81 -15.48 -17.32
C TYR A 205 -7.23 -14.31 -18.12
N ILE A 206 -5.93 -14.11 -17.97
CA ILE A 206 -5.09 -13.28 -18.84
C ILE A 206 -3.87 -14.08 -19.26
N ALA A 207 -3.49 -14.01 -20.54
CA ALA A 207 -2.35 -14.72 -21.07
C ALA A 207 -1.86 -14.09 -22.37
N ALA A 208 -0.55 -13.94 -22.54
CA ALA A 208 0.04 -13.49 -23.80
C ALA A 208 0.08 -14.60 -24.87
N ASN A 209 0.05 -15.86 -24.42
CA ASN A 209 0.03 -17.06 -25.27
C ASN A 209 -1.25 -17.86 -25.00
N ALA A 210 -1.64 -18.71 -25.94
CA ALA A 210 -2.78 -19.61 -25.75
C ALA A 210 -2.57 -20.51 -24.51
N VAL A 211 -3.62 -20.72 -23.75
CA VAL A 211 -3.65 -21.61 -22.58
C VAL A 211 -4.30 -22.93 -22.99
N THR A 212 -3.70 -24.04 -22.56
CA THR A 212 -4.27 -25.37 -22.71
C THR A 212 -4.88 -25.80 -21.39
N MET A 213 -6.16 -26.12 -21.39
CA MET A 213 -6.86 -26.65 -20.22
C MET A 213 -6.87 -28.18 -20.29
N THR A 214 -6.51 -28.85 -19.21
CA THR A 214 -6.56 -30.30 -19.08
C THR A 214 -7.44 -30.66 -17.89
N ILE A 215 -8.47 -31.47 -18.14
CA ILE A 215 -9.27 -32.07 -17.08
C ILE A 215 -8.65 -33.42 -16.73
N ILE A 216 -8.27 -33.56 -15.47
CA ILE A 216 -7.62 -34.75 -14.93
C ILE A 216 -8.68 -35.63 -14.28
N PHE A 217 -8.65 -36.92 -14.59
CA PHE A 217 -9.61 -37.89 -14.07
C PHE A 217 -8.89 -39.02 -13.34
N ASP A 218 -9.61 -39.69 -12.43
CA ASP A 218 -9.09 -40.78 -11.61
C ASP A 218 -8.97 -42.12 -12.35
N GLN A 219 -9.96 -42.44 -13.18
CA GLN A 219 -10.15 -43.77 -13.76
C GLN A 219 -10.16 -43.77 -15.30
N GLN A 220 -9.91 -42.63 -15.93
CA GLN A 220 -9.88 -42.49 -17.39
C GLN A 220 -8.75 -41.56 -17.82
N ALA A 221 -8.39 -41.60 -19.10
CA ALA A 221 -7.37 -40.73 -19.67
C ALA A 221 -7.76 -39.24 -19.47
N ASN A 222 -6.75 -38.42 -19.16
CA ASN A 222 -6.94 -36.98 -19.02
C ASN A 222 -7.47 -36.38 -20.34
N MET A 223 -8.40 -35.44 -20.22
CA MET A 223 -8.96 -34.74 -21.37
C MET A 223 -8.22 -33.43 -21.58
N VAL A 224 -7.46 -33.36 -22.66
CA VAL A 224 -6.77 -32.14 -23.08
C VAL A 224 -7.71 -31.33 -23.98
N ILE A 225 -7.94 -30.07 -23.59
CA ILE A 225 -8.77 -29.11 -24.31
C ILE A 225 -7.85 -28.00 -24.82
N SER A 226 -7.47 -28.11 -26.08
CA SER A 226 -6.64 -27.14 -26.79
C SER A 226 -7.50 -26.23 -27.68
N GLY A 227 -7.00 -25.01 -27.93
CA GLY A 227 -7.61 -24.06 -28.87
C GLY A 227 -8.88 -23.35 -28.39
N GLN A 228 -9.35 -23.62 -27.17
CA GLN A 228 -10.52 -22.95 -26.58
C GLN A 228 -10.15 -21.74 -25.72
N MET A 229 -8.88 -21.55 -25.36
CA MET A 229 -8.38 -20.42 -24.57
C MET A 229 -7.21 -19.74 -25.29
N PRO A 230 -7.46 -18.83 -26.24
CA PRO A 230 -6.42 -18.11 -26.99
C PRO A 230 -5.65 -17.08 -26.12
N ALA A 231 -4.71 -16.35 -26.69
CA ALA A 231 -4.16 -15.18 -26.01
C ALA A 231 -5.25 -14.12 -25.74
N THR A 232 -5.13 -13.38 -24.64
CA THR A 232 -6.05 -12.31 -24.28
C THR A 232 -5.58 -10.97 -24.85
N ALA A 233 -6.52 -10.09 -25.19
CA ALA A 233 -6.21 -8.76 -25.73
C ALA A 233 -5.59 -7.82 -24.69
N SER A 234 -5.86 -8.06 -23.40
CA SER A 234 -5.29 -7.34 -22.27
C SER A 234 -4.55 -8.32 -21.37
N LEU A 235 -3.41 -7.86 -20.81
CA LEU A 235 -2.67 -8.54 -19.74
C LEU A 235 -2.98 -7.95 -18.36
N ILE A 236 -4.00 -7.09 -18.29
CA ILE A 236 -4.44 -6.39 -17.07
C ILE A 236 -5.90 -6.72 -16.77
N TYR A 237 -6.76 -6.79 -17.79
CA TYR A 237 -8.18 -7.09 -17.60
C TYR A 237 -8.49 -8.53 -18.05
N PRO A 238 -9.12 -9.36 -17.21
CA PRO A 238 -9.42 -10.74 -17.57
C PRO A 238 -10.47 -10.88 -18.66
N THR A 239 -10.26 -11.86 -19.54
CA THR A 239 -11.30 -12.35 -20.44
C THR A 239 -11.92 -13.60 -19.85
N LYS A 240 -13.26 -13.65 -19.78
CA LYS A 240 -13.98 -14.85 -19.32
C LYS A 240 -14.27 -15.75 -20.52
N GLN A 241 -13.58 -16.88 -20.60
CA GLN A 241 -13.69 -17.83 -21.70
C GLN A 241 -14.53 -19.03 -21.33
N LYS A 242 -15.50 -19.32 -22.20
CA LYS A 242 -16.33 -20.52 -22.12
C LYS A 242 -15.59 -21.70 -22.74
N VAL A 243 -15.44 -22.76 -21.97
CA VAL A 243 -14.81 -24.03 -22.36
C VAL A 243 -15.83 -25.14 -22.20
N ILE A 244 -16.09 -25.88 -23.28
CA ILE A 244 -17.04 -27.01 -23.28
C ILE A 244 -16.23 -28.30 -23.45
N PRO A 245 -16.11 -29.13 -22.41
CA PRO A 245 -15.51 -30.45 -22.54
C PRO A 245 -16.42 -31.38 -23.35
N SER A 246 -15.83 -32.40 -23.97
CA SER A 246 -16.58 -33.54 -24.50
C SER A 246 -17.13 -34.39 -23.35
N ALA A 247 -17.96 -35.39 -23.67
CA ALA A 247 -18.56 -36.25 -22.65
C ALA A 247 -17.49 -36.87 -21.74
N ASN A 248 -17.64 -36.67 -20.44
CA ASN A 248 -16.72 -37.12 -19.41
C ASN A 248 -17.48 -37.77 -18.25
N LYS A 249 -16.91 -38.80 -17.63
CA LYS A 249 -17.49 -39.44 -16.44
C LYS A 249 -16.37 -39.88 -15.50
N SER A 250 -16.41 -39.40 -14.27
CA SER A 250 -15.37 -39.72 -13.27
C SER A 250 -15.91 -39.55 -11.85
N LYS A 251 -15.21 -40.08 -10.84
CA LYS A 251 -15.53 -39.83 -9.43
C LYS A 251 -14.72 -38.67 -8.87
N LEU A 252 -13.47 -38.48 -9.29
CA LEU A 252 -12.61 -37.38 -8.86
C LEU A 252 -12.08 -36.60 -10.07
N ILE A 253 -12.25 -35.28 -10.04
CA ILE A 253 -11.89 -34.40 -11.15
C ILE A 253 -10.90 -33.35 -10.64
N GLY A 254 -9.82 -33.17 -11.38
CA GLY A 254 -8.87 -32.05 -11.22
C GLY A 254 -8.75 -31.24 -12.51
N PHE A 255 -8.17 -30.05 -12.40
CA PHE A 255 -7.94 -29.15 -13.54
C PHE A 255 -6.48 -28.74 -13.58
N GLN A 256 -5.94 -28.63 -14.79
CA GLN A 256 -4.61 -28.10 -15.02
C GLN A 256 -4.65 -27.15 -16.21
N ALA A 257 -4.07 -25.96 -16.05
CA ALA A 257 -3.83 -25.02 -17.12
C ALA A 257 -2.33 -24.94 -17.40
N THR A 258 -1.94 -24.97 -18.67
CA THR A 258 -0.54 -24.80 -19.09
C THR A 258 -0.44 -23.85 -20.28
N SER A 259 0.62 -23.06 -20.34
CA SER A 259 0.94 -22.24 -21.51
C SER A 259 2.44 -22.14 -21.70
N THR A 260 2.87 -21.79 -22.91
CA THR A 260 4.28 -21.52 -23.22
C THR A 260 4.77 -20.21 -22.63
N GLY A 261 3.87 -19.32 -22.23
CA GLY A 261 4.19 -18.09 -21.50
C GLY A 261 3.40 -17.98 -20.20
N PRO A 262 3.71 -16.99 -19.36
CA PRO A 262 2.99 -16.77 -18.13
C PRO A 262 1.53 -16.38 -18.36
N PHE A 263 0.65 -16.83 -17.47
CA PHE A 263 -0.77 -16.50 -17.42
C PHE A 263 -1.24 -16.36 -15.97
N ARG A 264 -2.44 -15.80 -15.78
CA ARG A 264 -3.12 -15.72 -14.49
C ARG A 264 -4.56 -16.20 -14.62
N ILE A 265 -5.09 -16.84 -13.58
CA ILE A 265 -6.48 -17.30 -13.50
C ILE A 265 -7.16 -16.66 -12.29
N PHE A 266 -8.38 -16.16 -12.48
CA PHE A 266 -9.09 -15.40 -11.45
C PHE A 266 -10.14 -16.29 -10.76
N GLN A 267 -9.84 -16.74 -9.55
CA GLN A 267 -10.72 -17.63 -8.79
C GLN A 267 -12.12 -17.05 -8.56
N GLU A 268 -12.21 -15.78 -8.16
CA GLU A 268 -13.48 -15.17 -7.73
C GLU A 268 -14.54 -15.13 -8.83
N MET A 269 -14.10 -15.04 -10.08
CA MET A 269 -14.94 -14.91 -11.26
C MET A 269 -15.18 -16.26 -11.97
N LEU A 270 -14.56 -17.35 -11.50
CA LEU A 270 -14.58 -18.65 -12.14
C LEU A 270 -15.87 -19.43 -11.84
N GLU A 271 -16.34 -20.18 -12.84
CA GLU A 271 -17.53 -21.03 -12.70
C GLU A 271 -17.28 -22.37 -13.40
N VAL A 272 -17.50 -23.47 -12.69
CA VAL A 272 -17.52 -24.81 -13.28
C VAL A 272 -18.89 -25.40 -13.04
N TRP A 273 -19.51 -25.88 -14.11
CA TRP A 273 -20.84 -26.50 -14.04
C TRP A 273 -20.69 -28.01 -13.96
N VAL A 274 -20.98 -28.55 -12.78
CA VAL A 274 -20.88 -29.98 -12.48
C VAL A 274 -22.26 -30.60 -12.25
N GLY A 275 -22.35 -31.90 -12.46
CA GLY A 275 -23.56 -32.65 -12.19
C GLY A 275 -23.28 -34.12 -11.96
N ILE A 276 -24.18 -34.77 -11.22
CA ILE A 276 -24.22 -36.22 -11.11
C ILE A 276 -24.52 -36.82 -12.49
N TRP A 277 -23.87 -37.93 -12.79
CA TRP A 277 -24.09 -38.67 -14.03
C TRP A 277 -25.56 -39.14 -14.16
N GLY A 278 -26.18 -38.91 -15.31
CA GLY A 278 -27.57 -39.32 -15.55
C GLY A 278 -28.63 -38.51 -14.82
N ARG A 279 -28.27 -37.34 -14.29
CA ARG A 279 -29.19 -36.42 -13.60
C ARG A 279 -30.34 -35.90 -14.45
N THR A 280 -31.41 -35.51 -13.76
CA THR A 280 -32.56 -34.74 -14.26
C THR A 280 -32.59 -33.31 -13.75
N ASP A 281 -31.92 -33.02 -12.63
CA ASP A 281 -31.92 -31.70 -11.97
C ASP A 281 -31.00 -30.69 -12.67
N SER A 282 -30.88 -29.47 -12.11
CA SER A 282 -30.03 -28.35 -12.61
C SER A 282 -28.54 -28.47 -12.24
N TYR A 283 -27.66 -27.73 -12.95
CA TYR A 283 -26.20 -27.80 -12.74
C TYR A 283 -25.82 -27.07 -11.47
N THR A 284 -24.92 -27.70 -10.70
CA THR A 284 -24.29 -27.05 -9.55
C THR A 284 -23.09 -26.26 -10.08
N ILE A 285 -23.04 -24.97 -9.74
CA ILE A 285 -21.92 -24.11 -10.08
C ILE A 285 -20.93 -24.16 -8.91
N VAL A 286 -19.70 -24.58 -9.21
CA VAL A 286 -18.62 -24.72 -8.23
C VAL A 286 -17.42 -23.89 -8.65
N ARG A 287 -16.58 -23.53 -7.66
CA ARG A 287 -15.33 -22.77 -7.86
C ARG A 287 -14.14 -23.60 -7.36
N PRO A 288 -13.69 -24.61 -8.13
CA PRO A 288 -12.67 -25.56 -7.68
C PRO A 288 -11.24 -25.00 -7.65
N PHE A 289 -11.06 -23.75 -8.09
CA PHE A 289 -9.78 -23.09 -8.14
C PHE A 289 -9.57 -22.44 -6.78
N GLY A 290 -8.43 -22.72 -6.13
CA GLY A 290 -8.18 -22.28 -4.77
C GLY A 290 -8.46 -23.33 -3.68
N GLY A 291 -7.75 -24.46 -3.75
CA GLY A 291 -7.48 -25.50 -2.73
C GLY A 291 -8.50 -25.87 -1.63
N ARG A 292 -7.95 -26.53 -0.59
CA ARG A 292 -8.51 -27.78 -0.03
C ARG A 292 -9.86 -27.59 0.68
N ALA A 293 -10.91 -28.13 0.05
CA ALA A 293 -12.27 -28.34 0.56
C ALA A 293 -13.17 -27.12 0.88
N ALA A 294 -12.63 -25.91 1.03
CA ALA A 294 -13.37 -24.63 1.00
C ALA A 294 -12.34 -23.51 1.07
N ALA A 295 -12.52 -22.48 0.23
CA ALA A 295 -11.73 -21.25 0.15
C ALA A 295 -10.23 -21.40 0.51
N GLY A 296 -9.39 -21.72 -0.47
CA GLY A 296 -7.96 -21.37 -0.40
C GLY A 296 -7.03 -22.18 -1.28
N ALA A 297 -6.36 -21.55 -2.24
CA ALA A 297 -4.97 -21.79 -2.67
C ALA A 297 -4.66 -20.78 -3.77
N GLU A 298 -4.12 -19.64 -3.35
CA GLU A 298 -3.57 -18.63 -4.24
C GLU A 298 -2.13 -19.04 -4.55
N VAL A 299 -1.76 -19.02 -5.84
CA VAL A 299 -0.36 -18.73 -6.16
C VAL A 299 -0.28 -17.22 -6.06
#